data_AF-A0A2J8RVU4-F1
#
_entry.id   AF-A0A2J8RVU4-F1
#
_cell.length_a   1.000
_cell.length_b   1.000
_cell.length_c   1.000
_cell.angle_alpha   90.00
_cell.angle_beta   90.00
_cell.angle_gamma   90.00
#
_symmetry.space_group_name_H-M   'P 1'
#
loop_
_entity.id
_entity.type
_entity.pdbx_description
1 polymer ?
#
loop_
_entity_poly.entity_id
_entity_poly.type
_entity_poly.pdbx_seq_one_letter_code
_entity_poly.pdbx_strand_id
1 'polypeptide(L)'
;MIGGCCVCSDERGWAENPLVYCDGHGCSVAVHQACYGIVQVPTGPWFCRKCESQERAARVMVCNSCWLASSENVPPGYIEHHCACASPHPLMPGV
;
A
#
# COMPACT_ATOMS: atom_id res chain seq x y z
N MET A 1 -1.33 -27.09 -0.73
CA MET A 1 -1.35 -26.54 0.64
C MET A 1 -0.19 -25.58 0.73
N ILE A 2 -0.45 -24.28 0.78
CA ILE A 2 0.57 -23.28 1.10
C ILE A 2 -0.02 -22.52 2.29
N GLY A 3 0.33 -22.94 3.48
CA GLY A 3 -0.21 -22.43 4.74
C GLY A 3 0.91 -22.22 5.74
N GLY A 4 1.90 -21.41 5.41
CA GLY A 4 3.02 -21.17 6.32
C GLY A 4 3.94 -20.05 5.88
N CYS A 5 4.87 -19.71 6.76
CA CYS A 5 5.86 -18.66 6.49
C CYS A 5 6.77 -19.08 5.34
N CYS A 6 6.81 -18.30 4.26
CA CYS A 6 7.69 -18.57 3.13
C CYS A 6 9.19 -18.39 3.41
N VAL A 7 9.56 -17.88 4.59
CA VAL A 7 10.95 -17.62 4.99
C VAL A 7 11.51 -18.79 5.80
N CYS A 8 10.81 -19.21 6.87
CA CYS A 8 11.27 -20.28 7.75
C CYS A 8 10.63 -21.65 7.45
N SER A 9 9.70 -21.71 6.49
CA SER A 9 8.94 -22.92 6.13
C SER A 9 8.09 -23.51 7.27
N ASP A 10 7.84 -22.74 8.33
CA ASP A 10 7.00 -23.15 9.45
C ASP A 10 5.56 -22.66 9.26
N GLU A 11 4.60 -23.54 9.55
CA GLU A 11 3.17 -23.30 9.33
C GLU A 11 2.45 -22.70 10.56
N ARG A 12 3.14 -22.59 11.71
CA ARG A 12 2.54 -22.19 12.98
C ARG A 12 2.80 -20.73 13.29
N GLY A 13 1.75 -19.96 13.54
CA GLY A 13 1.86 -18.64 14.19
C GLY A 13 2.03 -18.78 15.71
N TRP A 14 2.82 -17.90 16.31
CA TRP A 14 3.06 -17.85 17.76
C TRP A 14 2.48 -16.56 18.34
N ALA A 15 2.19 -16.50 19.64
CA ALA A 15 1.63 -15.30 20.27
C ALA A 15 2.54 -14.07 20.14
N GLU A 16 3.86 -14.26 20.30
CA GLU A 16 4.88 -13.21 20.17
C GLU A 16 5.42 -13.05 18.75
N ASN A 17 5.14 -14.02 17.86
CA ASN A 17 5.58 -14.01 16.47
C ASN A 17 4.45 -14.56 15.58
N PRO A 18 3.37 -13.79 15.40
CA PRO A 18 2.22 -14.25 14.65
C PRO A 18 2.54 -14.34 13.17
N LEU A 19 1.76 -15.18 12.48
CA LEU A 19 1.83 -15.32 11.03
C LEU A 19 0.94 -14.25 10.39
N VAL A 20 1.52 -13.42 9.54
CA VAL A 20 0.87 -12.30 8.86
C VAL A 20 0.70 -12.65 7.38
N TYR A 21 -0.50 -12.45 6.86
CA TYR A 21 -0.87 -12.74 5.47
C TYR A 21 -0.98 -11.45 4.68
N CYS A 22 -0.54 -11.48 3.43
CA CYS A 22 -0.68 -10.36 2.50
C CYS A 22 -2.10 -10.33 1.93
N ASP A 23 -2.79 -9.21 2.07
CA ASP A 23 -4.12 -8.94 1.49
C ASP A 23 -4.08 -8.54 0.00
N GLY A 24 -2.90 -8.61 -0.63
CA GLY A 24 -2.74 -8.28 -2.04
C GLY A 24 -3.52 -9.24 -2.96
N HIS A 25 -4.21 -8.69 -3.95
CA HIS A 25 -4.97 -9.50 -4.91
C HIS A 25 -4.05 -10.48 -5.67
N GLY A 26 -4.31 -11.79 -5.55
CA GLY A 26 -3.47 -12.84 -6.12
C GLY A 26 -2.14 -13.06 -5.40
N CYS A 27 -1.97 -12.51 -4.18
CA CYS A 27 -0.79 -12.71 -3.36
C CYS A 27 -1.03 -13.83 -2.34
N SER A 28 -0.13 -14.80 -2.29
CA SER A 28 -0.14 -15.90 -1.31
C SER A 28 0.99 -15.79 -0.29
N VAL A 29 1.52 -14.58 -0.09
CA VAL A 29 2.62 -14.36 0.86
C VAL A 29 2.08 -14.42 2.28
N ALA A 30 2.60 -15.37 3.05
CA ALA A 30 2.43 -15.46 4.49
C ALA A 30 3.82 -15.47 5.13
N VAL A 31 4.02 -14.64 6.15
CA VAL A 31 5.30 -14.47 6.82
C VAL A 31 5.11 -14.22 8.30
N HIS A 32 6.03 -14.71 9.13
CA HIS A 32 6.05 -14.29 10.51
C HIS A 32 6.49 -12.84 10.65
N GLN A 33 6.01 -12.18 11.70
CA GLN A 33 6.41 -10.82 12.07
C GLN A 33 7.94 -10.67 12.08
N ALA A 34 8.64 -11.54 12.82
CA ALA A 34 10.10 -11.49 12.94
C ALA A 34 10.82 -11.89 11.65
N CYS A 35 10.28 -12.85 10.88
CA CYS A 35 10.90 -13.31 9.64
C CYS A 35 10.90 -12.25 8.54
N TYR A 36 9.89 -11.37 8.53
CA TYR A 36 9.79 -10.28 7.56
C TYR A 36 10.22 -8.91 8.12
N GLY A 37 10.52 -8.84 9.43
CA GLY A 37 10.87 -7.58 10.09
C GLY A 37 9.70 -6.61 10.21
N ILE A 38 8.48 -7.12 10.42
CA ILE A 38 7.29 -6.30 10.70
C ILE A 38 7.44 -5.73 12.12
N VAL A 39 7.55 -4.40 12.23
CA VAL A 39 7.79 -3.74 13.53
C VAL A 39 6.58 -3.89 14.46
N GLN A 40 5.38 -3.75 13.92
CA GLN A 40 4.13 -3.93 14.64
C GLN A 40 3.11 -4.64 13.75
N VAL A 41 2.40 -5.61 14.31
CA VAL A 41 1.32 -6.31 13.60
C VAL A 41 0.22 -5.30 13.29
N PRO A 42 -0.17 -5.13 12.03
CA PRO A 42 -1.23 -4.19 11.67
C PRO A 42 -2.59 -4.71 12.13
N THR A 43 -3.42 -3.81 12.65
CA THR A 43 -4.83 -4.11 12.97
C THR A 43 -5.72 -4.17 11.72
N GLY A 44 -5.22 -3.67 10.59
CA GLY A 44 -5.90 -3.63 9.30
C GLY A 44 -5.15 -4.41 8.21
N PRO A 45 -5.50 -4.20 6.93
CA PRO A 45 -4.91 -4.95 5.83
C PRO A 45 -3.40 -4.73 5.75
N TRP A 46 -2.68 -5.81 5.48
CA TRP A 46 -1.22 -5.78 5.33
C TRP A 46 -0.82 -6.15 3.92
N PHE A 47 0.14 -5.41 3.37
CA PHE A 47 0.67 -5.68 2.04
C PHE A 47 2.17 -5.92 2.13
N CYS A 48 2.64 -7.01 1.53
CA CYS A 48 4.06 -7.23 1.34
C CYS A 48 4.65 -6.15 0.42
N ARG A 49 5.97 -5.94 0.44
CA ARG A 49 6.65 -4.91 -0.37
C ARG A 49 6.29 -4.96 -1.87
N LYS A 50 6.07 -6.16 -2.41
CA LYS A 50 5.65 -6.36 -3.80
C LYS A 50 4.25 -5.81 -4.07
N CYS A 51 3.30 -6.03 -3.18
CA CYS A 51 1.93 -5.53 -3.32
C CYS A 51 1.83 -4.05 -2.97
N GLU A 52 2.57 -3.59 -1.96
CA GLU A 52 2.69 -2.18 -1.61
C GLU A 52 3.18 -1.34 -2.80
N SER A 53 4.21 -1.83 -3.52
CA SER A 53 4.74 -1.15 -4.70
C SER A 53 3.73 -1.10 -5.87
N GLN A 54 2.93 -2.15 -6.06
CA GLN A 54 1.91 -2.17 -7.12
C GLN A 54 0.76 -1.22 -6.81
N GLU A 55 0.30 -1.22 -5.56
CA GLU A 55 -0.76 -0.30 -5.11
C GLU A 55 -0.31 1.16 -5.19
N ARG A 56 0.96 1.44 -4.85
CA ARG A 56 1.54 2.77 -5.02
C ARG A 56 1.65 3.16 -6.50
N ALA A 57 2.06 2.24 -7.37
CA ALA A 57 2.13 2.47 -8.81
C ALA A 57 0.74 2.72 -9.42
N ALA A 58 -0.29 1.99 -8.99
CA ALA A 58 -1.68 2.21 -9.42
C ALA A 58 -2.19 3.60 -9.01
N ARG A 59 -1.87 4.06 -7.79
CA ARG A 59 -2.19 5.43 -7.34
C ARG A 59 -1.46 6.52 -8.13
N VAL A 60 -0.22 6.28 -8.55
CA VAL A 60 0.55 7.22 -9.39
C VAL A 60 0.04 7.21 -10.84
N MET A 61 -0.45 6.08 -11.34
CA MET A 61 -1.06 5.97 -12.68
C MET A 61 -2.39 6.74 -12.81
N VAL A 62 -3.08 7.02 -11.71
CA VAL A 62 -4.23 7.94 -11.67
C VAL A 62 -3.80 9.42 -11.80
N CYS A 63 -2.52 9.70 -12.07
CA CYS A 63 -2.06 10.99 -12.58
C CYS A 63 -1.66 10.95 -14.07
N ASN A 64 -1.95 9.85 -14.78
CA ASN A 64 -1.73 9.75 -16.22
C ASN A 64 -2.99 10.00 -17.06
N SER A 65 -4.17 10.18 -16.44
CA SER A 65 -5.36 10.64 -17.19
C SER A 65 -5.41 12.15 -17.39
N CYS A 66 -4.44 12.92 -16.87
CA CYS A 66 -4.22 14.30 -17.31
C CYS A 66 -3.42 14.38 -18.63
N TRP A 67 -2.96 13.26 -19.20
CA TRP A 67 -2.29 13.23 -20.51
C TRP A 67 -3.19 13.59 -21.70
N LEU A 68 -4.49 13.79 -21.47
CA LEU A 68 -5.44 14.25 -22.49
C LEU A 68 -6.00 15.66 -22.23
N ALA A 69 -5.46 16.41 -21.28
CA ALA A 69 -5.85 17.82 -21.06
C ALA A 69 -4.92 18.82 -21.77
N SER A 70 -4.17 18.39 -22.79
CA SER A 70 -3.39 19.28 -23.67
C SER A 70 -4.02 19.37 -25.07
N SER A 71 -5.35 19.49 -25.16
CA SER A 71 -5.95 20.08 -26.36
C SER A 71 -6.19 21.57 -26.07
N GLU A 72 -5.52 22.39 -26.86
CA GLU A 72 -5.42 23.85 -26.80
C GLU A 72 -6.71 24.58 -26.36
N ASN A 73 -6.54 25.58 -25.49
CA ASN A 73 -7.50 26.60 -25.00
C ASN A 73 -8.09 26.41 -23.58
N VAL A 74 -7.26 26.62 -22.55
CA VAL A 74 -7.76 26.99 -21.21
C VAL A 74 -7.44 28.47 -20.95
N PRO A 75 -8.44 29.35 -20.75
CA PRO A 75 -8.21 30.78 -20.46
C PRO A 75 -7.61 30.99 -19.05
N PRO A 76 -6.80 32.04 -18.84
CA PRO A 76 -6.17 32.32 -17.55
C PRO A 76 -7.23 32.88 -16.58
N GLY A 77 -7.78 32.04 -15.70
CA GLY A 77 -8.73 32.55 -14.71
C GLY A 77 -9.40 31.56 -13.77
N TYR A 78 -9.23 30.25 -13.94
CA TYR A 78 -9.80 29.29 -12.98
C TYR A 78 -8.93 28.03 -12.91
N ILE A 79 -7.99 28.01 -11.98
CA ILE A 79 -7.25 26.80 -11.60
C ILE A 79 -7.43 26.61 -10.10
N GLU A 80 -8.67 26.48 -9.68
CA GLU A 80 -9.00 26.03 -8.34
C GLU A 80 -9.40 24.56 -8.49
N HIS A 81 -8.67 23.66 -7.81
CA HIS A 81 -8.97 22.23 -7.59
C HIS A 81 -8.33 21.11 -8.44
N HIS A 82 -7.29 21.36 -9.24
CA HIS A 82 -6.71 20.28 -10.08
C HIS A 82 -5.34 19.72 -9.70
N CYS A 83 -4.98 19.62 -8.40
CA CYS A 83 -3.94 18.65 -7.98
C CYS A 83 -3.88 18.42 -6.45
N ALA A 84 -4.95 17.91 -5.83
CA ALA A 84 -4.92 17.51 -4.42
C ALA A 84 -4.66 15.99 -4.24
N CYS A 85 -3.70 15.40 -4.96
CA CYS A 85 -3.39 13.96 -4.84
C CYS A 85 -1.93 13.67 -4.52
N ALA A 86 -1.27 14.58 -3.78
CA ALA A 86 -0.01 14.28 -3.14
C ALA A 86 0.02 14.82 -1.71
N SER A 87 -0.54 14.06 -0.77
CA SER A 87 -0.04 14.02 0.61
C SER A 87 -0.63 12.82 1.37
N PRO A 88 0.12 11.72 1.54
CA PRO A 88 -0.01 10.87 2.71
C PRO A 88 0.90 11.46 3.81
N HIS A 89 0.37 12.32 4.67
CA HIS A 89 1.00 12.55 5.98
C HIS A 89 -0.05 12.74 7.07
N PRO A 90 0.06 12.04 8.21
CA PRO A 90 -0.84 12.19 9.35
C PRO A 90 -0.48 13.46 10.12
N LEU A 91 -1.39 14.43 10.20
CA LEU A 91 -1.33 15.45 11.25
C LEU A 91 -2.50 15.22 12.19
N MET A 92 -2.18 14.51 13.27
CA MET A 92 -2.92 14.48 14.53
C MET A 92 -3.53 15.85 14.89
N PRO A 93 -4.80 15.91 15.35
CA PRO A 93 -5.37 17.16 15.84
C PRO A 93 -4.81 17.46 17.23
N GLY A 94 -4.03 18.53 17.33
CA GLY A 94 -3.67 19.13 18.62
C GLY A 94 -4.84 19.89 19.20
N VAL A 95 -5.18 19.56 20.44
CA VAL A 95 -5.83 20.44 21.43
C VAL A 95 -4.79 20.77 22.49
#